data_AF-A0AAV1IHP5-F1
#
_entry.id   AF-A0AAV1IHP5-F1
#
_cell.length_a   1.000
_cell.length_b   1.000
_cell.length_c   1.000
_cell.angle_alpha   90.00
_cell.angle_beta   90.00
_cell.angle_gamma   90.00
#
_symmetry.space_group_name_H-M   'P 1'
#
loop_
_entity.id
_entity.type
_entity.pdbx_description
1 polymer ?
#
loop_
_entity_poly.entity_id
_entity_poly.type
_entity_poly.pdbx_seq_one_letter_code
_entity_poly.pdbx_strand_id
1 'polypeptide(L)'
;MVSSGAAQACLLVLLCSGSAMAKMSRWERVLQAGADATVSQAPAVAPAAAVDSGPLGAMAPAPAPMAGPPPLPKASDALALTNSSLNQLQTLGTYQSDHVAPPSAVLQLLNGSGYQQALGQNPYYAPQSFQYTLPDIFFQLDALGIRQFHFNAWKDPNGTLAAHPAGLKLAGTSNVTLDPKYSYFGYKTFGDPDFDFQSSCVTLETCLQLIQSWSVNHTDHIPITVYLEPREQTLLGNSSSLNQQLASQPGEPQQLAVPYPINGDDLVELQNTVYRVFNQSAIILPGSLLGNDSTLQVATQKAVGGSWPEMETNRGRVLFVMVDSAGKYGDMYRQLFPDLRNATFFVSQPGNGNATIDNSTVFLDYLGPLGGGSVATWTNTSANAAVKKDMARVQAAVRKGFMARVAADWQTVEAREDYHNRSMDAIKAGTHFLQTSFPNVAQLPKFAYSVLGSSNATYTNYTVSLPLRLGGSFNAGRCNPQTSAGIVANETASGCGSAADNALLAPAPGPATAVSA
;
A
#
# COMPACT_ATOMS: atom_id res chain seq x y z
N MET A 1 -30.70 -47.12 -56.60
CA MET A 1 -30.19 -48.46 -56.21
C MET A 1 -29.69 -48.30 -54.78
N VAL A 2 -30.55 -48.51 -53.78
CA VAL A 2 -30.65 -49.76 -52.98
C VAL A 2 -29.31 -50.05 -52.29
N SER A 3 -29.14 -49.56 -51.04
CA SER A 3 -29.19 -50.34 -49.77
C SER A 3 -27.88 -51.11 -49.51
N SER A 4 -27.40 -51.52 -48.34
CA SER A 4 -27.75 -51.47 -46.91
C SER A 4 -26.81 -52.48 -46.23
N GLY A 5 -26.56 -52.34 -44.92
CA GLY A 5 -26.18 -53.48 -44.05
C GLY A 5 -24.72 -53.47 -43.59
N ALA A 6 -24.32 -53.24 -42.34
CA ALA A 6 -24.77 -53.71 -41.00
C ALA A 6 -23.97 -54.90 -40.46
N ALA A 7 -23.49 -54.73 -39.21
CA ALA A 7 -23.37 -55.74 -38.14
C ALA A 7 -22.24 -56.81 -38.30
N GLN A 8 -21.59 -57.38 -37.27
CA GLN A 8 -21.69 -57.37 -35.80
C GLN A 8 -20.53 -58.23 -35.23
N ALA A 9 -20.06 -57.92 -34.01
CA ALA A 9 -19.75 -58.85 -32.87
C ALA A 9 -18.69 -59.99 -33.06
N CYS A 10 -17.97 -60.55 -32.08
CA CYS A 10 -17.79 -60.41 -30.62
C CYS A 10 -16.65 -61.37 -30.17
N LEU A 11 -16.27 -61.30 -28.87
CA LEU A 11 -15.54 -62.28 -28.01
C LEU A 11 -14.00 -62.40 -28.15
N LEU A 12 -13.18 -62.62 -27.11
CA LEU A 12 -13.19 -62.40 -25.63
C LEU A 12 -11.81 -62.88 -25.08
N VAL A 13 -11.46 -62.45 -23.85
CA VAL A 13 -10.59 -63.10 -22.80
C VAL A 13 -9.21 -62.45 -22.46
N LEU A 14 -9.24 -61.61 -21.39
CA LEU A 14 -8.50 -61.67 -20.10
C LEU A 14 -6.96 -61.90 -20.01
N LEU A 15 -6.19 -60.90 -19.49
CA LEU A 15 -5.70 -60.80 -18.08
C LEU A 15 -4.68 -59.64 -17.86
N CYS A 16 -4.64 -59.19 -16.61
CA CYS A 16 -4.05 -57.97 -16.03
C CYS A 16 -2.52 -57.80 -16.10
N SER A 17 -2.05 -56.54 -16.24
CA SER A 17 -1.12 -55.88 -15.29
C SER A 17 -0.74 -54.44 -15.72
N GLY A 18 -0.96 -53.46 -14.84
CA GLY A 18 0.03 -52.39 -14.54
C GLY A 18 0.12 -51.14 -15.43
N SER A 19 -0.31 -50.01 -14.85
CA SER A 19 0.28 -48.66 -14.98
C SER A 19 -0.04 -47.84 -16.24
N ALA A 20 -1.03 -46.96 -16.11
CA ALA A 20 -1.34 -45.89 -17.05
C ALA A 20 -0.20 -44.84 -17.12
N MET A 21 0.35 -44.64 -18.32
CA MET A 21 1.16 -43.46 -18.66
C MET A 21 0.23 -42.23 -18.73
N ALA A 22 0.29 -41.39 -17.71
CA ALA A 22 -0.25 -40.04 -17.77
C ALA A 22 0.60 -39.17 -18.72
N LYS A 23 -0.05 -38.48 -19.65
CA LYS A 23 0.56 -37.44 -20.49
C LYS A 23 0.97 -36.27 -19.60
N MET A 24 2.28 -36.04 -19.47
CA MET A 24 2.84 -34.87 -18.79
C MET A 24 2.44 -33.56 -19.47
N SER A 25 2.16 -32.55 -18.66
CA SER A 25 1.69 -31.23 -19.12
C SER A 25 2.88 -30.32 -19.49
N ARG A 26 2.62 -29.29 -20.31
CA ARG A 26 3.63 -28.33 -20.81
C ARG A 26 4.44 -27.63 -19.71
N TRP A 27 3.95 -27.64 -18.46
CA TRP A 27 4.58 -27.02 -17.29
C TRP A 27 5.67 -27.88 -16.63
N GLU A 28 5.63 -29.21 -16.75
CA GLU A 28 6.66 -30.09 -16.16
C GLU A 28 8.00 -30.01 -16.91
N ARG A 29 8.00 -29.59 -18.18
CA ARG A 29 9.23 -29.33 -18.96
C ARG A 29 9.95 -28.03 -18.57
N VAL A 30 9.27 -27.09 -17.94
CA VAL A 30 9.84 -25.78 -17.58
C VAL A 30 10.67 -25.86 -16.29
N LEU A 31 10.35 -26.80 -15.40
CA LEU A 31 11.06 -26.98 -14.14
C LEU A 31 12.37 -27.77 -14.27
N GLN A 32 12.55 -28.58 -15.31
CA GLN A 32 13.82 -29.27 -15.58
C GLN A 32 14.85 -28.40 -16.30
N ALA A 33 14.43 -27.40 -17.09
CA ALA A 33 15.36 -26.52 -17.81
C ALA A 33 16.12 -25.53 -16.91
N GLY A 34 15.67 -25.32 -15.68
CA GLY A 34 16.33 -24.45 -14.69
C GLY A 34 17.47 -25.11 -13.91
N ALA A 35 17.63 -26.43 -13.98
CA ALA A 35 18.64 -27.17 -13.22
C ALA A 35 19.96 -27.39 -13.98
N ASP A 36 19.97 -27.25 -15.32
CA ASP A 36 21.14 -27.55 -16.17
C ASP A 36 21.98 -26.31 -16.57
N ALA A 37 21.67 -25.11 -16.05
CA ALA A 37 22.30 -23.86 -16.49
C ALA A 37 23.47 -23.36 -15.61
N THR A 38 23.95 -24.14 -14.64
CA THR A 38 25.01 -23.69 -13.71
C THR A 38 26.25 -24.58 -13.64
N VAL A 39 26.72 -25.13 -14.78
CA VAL A 39 28.09 -25.68 -14.88
C VAL A 39 28.70 -25.42 -16.27
N SER A 40 29.39 -24.29 -16.42
CA SER A 40 30.33 -23.97 -17.53
C SER A 40 30.76 -22.50 -17.32
N GLN A 41 31.99 -22.09 -17.01
CA GLN A 41 33.30 -22.54 -17.47
C GLN A 41 34.40 -22.19 -16.44
N ALA A 42 35.35 -23.09 -16.23
CA ALA A 42 36.73 -22.75 -15.85
C ALA A 42 37.67 -23.57 -16.75
N PRO A 43 38.76 -22.99 -17.30
CA PRO A 43 39.57 -23.66 -18.30
C PRO A 43 40.44 -24.76 -17.69
N ALA A 44 40.59 -25.84 -18.46
CA ALA A 44 41.29 -27.06 -18.11
C ALA A 44 42.82 -26.88 -18.08
N VAL A 45 43.47 -27.46 -17.07
CA VAL A 45 44.90 -27.78 -17.06
C VAL A 45 45.04 -29.31 -17.05
N ALA A 46 45.78 -29.85 -18.00
CA ALA A 46 46.00 -31.29 -18.21
C ALA A 46 46.92 -31.91 -17.14
N PRO A 47 46.86 -33.24 -16.90
CA PRO A 47 47.49 -33.90 -15.77
C PRO A 47 48.92 -34.35 -16.09
N ALA A 48 49.81 -34.34 -15.09
CA ALA A 48 51.08 -35.05 -15.17
C ALA A 48 51.49 -35.65 -13.81
N ALA A 49 51.69 -36.97 -13.86
CA ALA A 49 52.56 -37.84 -13.08
C ALA A 49 52.39 -37.96 -11.55
N ALA A 50 52.04 -39.18 -11.14
CA ALA A 50 52.22 -39.71 -9.79
C ALA A 50 53.72 -39.82 -9.46
N VAL A 51 54.11 -39.35 -8.26
CA VAL A 51 55.36 -39.74 -7.62
C VAL A 51 55.11 -39.96 -6.12
N ASP A 52 55.87 -40.93 -5.64
CA ASP A 52 55.81 -41.74 -4.43
C ASP A 52 55.98 -40.99 -3.09
N SER A 53 55.59 -41.74 -2.06
CA SER A 53 55.44 -41.55 -0.62
C SER A 53 56.57 -40.88 0.20
N GLY A 54 56.13 -40.13 1.23
CA GLY A 54 56.92 -39.71 2.40
C GLY A 54 56.00 -39.16 3.50
N PRO A 55 56.22 -39.45 4.80
CA PRO A 55 55.23 -39.23 5.84
C PRO A 55 55.24 -37.77 6.30
N LEU A 56 54.15 -37.05 6.07
CA LEU A 56 53.91 -35.74 6.68
C LEU A 56 52.92 -35.88 7.83
N GLY A 57 53.34 -35.40 9.00
CA GLY A 57 52.71 -35.60 10.29
C GLY A 57 51.27 -35.11 10.39
N ALA A 58 50.60 -35.60 11.44
CA ALA A 58 49.23 -35.27 11.80
C ALA A 58 48.94 -33.76 11.69
N MET A 59 48.14 -33.39 10.68
CA MET A 59 47.52 -32.08 10.62
C MET A 59 46.47 -31.98 11.74
N ALA A 60 46.56 -30.91 12.52
CA ALA A 60 45.58 -30.54 13.53
C ALA A 60 44.16 -30.45 12.91
N PRO A 61 43.09 -30.74 13.66
CA PRO A 61 41.74 -30.61 13.16
C PRO A 61 41.48 -29.17 12.70
N ALA A 62 40.78 -29.03 11.57
CA ALA A 62 40.37 -27.74 11.03
C ALA A 62 39.65 -26.91 12.12
N PRO A 63 39.91 -25.59 12.22
CA PRO A 63 39.18 -24.74 13.15
C PRO A 63 37.69 -24.85 12.82
N ALA A 64 36.86 -25.00 13.86
CA ALA A 64 35.41 -24.99 13.72
C ALA A 64 34.98 -23.79 12.86
N PRO A 65 33.97 -23.94 11.98
CA PRO A 65 33.47 -22.82 11.19
C PRO A 65 33.16 -21.68 12.17
N MET A 66 33.78 -20.52 11.95
CA MET A 66 33.46 -19.34 12.72
C MET A 66 31.96 -19.15 12.63
N ALA A 67 31.29 -19.20 13.78
CA ALA A 67 29.89 -18.85 13.86
C ALA A 67 29.73 -17.53 13.11
N GLY A 68 28.87 -17.51 12.09
CA GLY A 68 28.46 -16.27 11.48
C GLY A 68 28.01 -15.30 12.58
N PRO A 69 28.05 -13.98 12.33
CA PRO A 69 27.53 -13.02 13.30
C PRO A 69 26.18 -13.53 13.80
N PRO A 70 25.95 -13.56 15.13
CA PRO A 70 24.69 -14.07 15.66
C PRO A 70 23.55 -13.41 14.89
N PRO A 71 22.51 -14.16 14.48
CA PRO A 71 21.39 -13.56 13.79
C PRO A 71 20.96 -12.37 14.63
N LEU A 72 21.00 -11.17 14.04
CA LEU A 72 20.42 -9.98 14.65
C LEU A 72 19.06 -10.43 15.18
N PRO A 73 18.75 -10.24 16.47
CA PRO A 73 17.45 -10.62 16.99
C PRO A 73 16.43 -10.02 16.04
N LYS A 74 15.67 -10.89 15.34
CA LYS A 74 14.57 -10.45 14.49
C LYS A 74 13.75 -9.58 15.38
N ALA A 75 13.77 -8.31 15.05
CA ALA A 75 13.26 -7.28 15.89
C ALA A 75 11.76 -7.65 16.06
N SER A 76 11.43 -8.19 17.23
CA SER A 76 10.25 -9.01 17.39
C SER A 76 9.07 -8.12 17.69
N ASP A 77 8.08 -8.10 16.78
CA ASP A 77 6.69 -7.73 17.04
C ASP A 77 6.10 -8.47 18.29
N ALA A 78 6.83 -9.43 18.86
CA ALA A 78 6.49 -10.28 20.00
C ALA A 78 6.42 -9.59 21.37
N LEU A 79 7.07 -8.43 21.59
CA LEU A 79 7.09 -7.79 22.92
C LEU A 79 6.05 -6.69 23.14
N ALA A 80 5.39 -6.25 22.07
CA ALA A 80 4.34 -5.25 22.18
C ALA A 80 3.00 -5.92 21.88
N LEU A 81 2.00 -5.75 22.76
CA LEU A 81 0.56 -5.77 22.40
C LEU A 81 -0.25 -7.05 22.64
N THR A 82 0.11 -7.97 23.55
CA THR A 82 -0.80 -9.10 23.88
C THR A 82 -2.19 -8.63 24.34
N ASN A 83 -2.26 -7.59 25.16
CA ASN A 83 -3.53 -7.02 25.67
C ASN A 83 -3.97 -5.74 24.94
N SER A 84 -3.84 -5.68 23.62
CA SER A 84 -4.24 -4.49 22.84
C SER A 84 -5.16 -4.82 21.68
N SER A 85 -6.00 -3.86 21.31
CA SER A 85 -6.87 -3.92 20.14
C SER A 85 -6.26 -3.16 18.95
N LEU A 86 -6.73 -3.46 17.74
CA LEU A 86 -6.24 -2.85 16.49
C LEU A 86 -6.29 -1.31 16.51
N ASN A 87 -7.32 -0.72 17.13
CA ASN A 87 -7.48 0.73 17.27
C ASN A 87 -6.59 1.37 18.35
N GLN A 88 -5.59 0.66 18.86
CA GLN A 88 -4.57 1.21 19.76
C GLN A 88 -3.20 1.31 19.09
N LEU A 89 -3.12 0.92 17.82
CA LEU A 89 -1.91 0.96 17.01
C LEU A 89 -1.84 2.21 16.14
N GLN A 90 -0.65 2.78 16.10
CA GLN A 90 -0.20 3.68 15.04
C GLN A 90 0.82 2.94 14.19
N THR A 91 0.60 2.91 12.89
CA THR A 91 1.49 2.28 11.90
C THR A 91 1.91 3.27 10.83
N LEU A 92 3.11 3.07 10.29
CA LEU A 92 3.59 3.80 9.13
C LEU A 92 3.12 3.08 7.86
N GLY A 93 2.68 3.86 6.90
CA GLY A 93 2.23 3.39 5.61
C GLY A 93 2.78 4.17 4.45
N THR A 94 2.75 3.57 3.27
CA THR A 94 3.17 4.22 2.02
C THR A 94 1.98 4.58 1.14
N TYR A 95 2.04 5.76 0.52
CA TYR A 95 1.08 6.17 -0.52
C TYR A 95 1.54 5.64 -1.88
N GLN A 96 0.60 5.06 -2.64
CA GLN A 96 0.89 4.40 -3.93
C GLN A 96 2.10 3.49 -3.78
N SER A 97 1.97 2.46 -2.96
CA SER A 97 3.08 1.66 -2.46
C SER A 97 3.91 0.97 -3.55
N ASP A 98 3.41 0.90 -4.77
CA ASP A 98 4.10 0.38 -5.93
C ASP A 98 4.84 1.44 -6.77
N HIS A 99 4.70 2.73 -6.44
CA HIS A 99 5.09 3.86 -7.28
C HIS A 99 6.59 3.89 -7.61
N VAL A 100 6.87 4.03 -8.90
CA VAL A 100 8.20 4.29 -9.46
C VAL A 100 8.12 5.57 -10.28
N ALA A 101 9.08 6.47 -10.09
CA ALA A 101 9.09 7.74 -10.81
C ALA A 101 9.07 7.53 -12.35
N PRO A 102 8.29 8.30 -13.10
CA PRO A 102 8.31 8.26 -14.55
C PRO A 102 9.67 8.66 -15.13
N PRO A 103 9.98 8.29 -16.39
CA PRO A 103 11.18 8.75 -17.06
C PRO A 103 11.26 10.29 -17.05
N SER A 104 12.45 10.84 -16.84
CA SER A 104 12.62 12.30 -16.71
C SER A 104 12.16 13.08 -17.95
N ALA A 105 12.22 12.48 -19.14
CA ALA A 105 11.67 13.07 -20.36
C ALA A 105 10.14 13.26 -20.29
N VAL A 106 9.40 12.31 -19.68
CA VAL A 106 7.95 12.42 -19.46
C VAL A 106 7.65 13.51 -18.43
N LEU A 107 8.44 13.59 -17.35
CA LEU A 107 8.29 14.65 -16.35
C LEU A 107 8.60 16.04 -16.91
N GLN A 108 9.63 16.16 -17.76
CA GLN A 108 9.99 17.40 -18.43
C GLN A 108 8.89 17.85 -19.41
N LEU A 109 8.28 16.91 -20.13
CA LEU A 109 7.14 17.19 -21.00
C LEU A 109 6.00 17.88 -20.24
N LEU A 110 5.65 17.37 -19.06
CA LEU A 110 4.57 17.93 -18.25
C LEU A 110 4.86 19.35 -17.73
N ASN A 111 6.13 19.77 -17.66
CA ASN A 111 6.48 21.16 -17.32
C ASN A 111 6.21 22.16 -18.45
N GLY A 112 5.94 21.69 -19.68
CA GLY A 112 5.64 22.54 -20.82
C GLY A 112 4.35 23.34 -20.61
N SER A 113 4.33 24.59 -21.08
CA SER A 113 3.19 25.52 -20.89
C SER A 113 1.86 24.96 -21.40
N GLY A 114 1.87 24.22 -22.52
CA GLY A 114 0.68 23.56 -23.06
C GLY A 114 0.11 22.48 -22.12
N TYR A 115 0.98 21.70 -21.48
CA TYR A 115 0.57 20.68 -20.49
C TYR A 115 0.10 21.34 -19.20
N GLN A 116 0.83 22.34 -18.69
CA GLN A 116 0.41 23.10 -17.51
C GLN A 116 -0.96 23.79 -17.72
N GLN A 117 -1.24 24.28 -18.93
CA GLN A 117 -2.55 24.80 -19.28
C GLN A 117 -3.62 23.70 -19.31
N ALA A 118 -3.33 22.53 -19.89
CA ALA A 118 -4.26 21.39 -19.92
C ALA A 118 -4.56 20.85 -18.52
N LEU A 119 -3.60 20.91 -17.60
CA LEU A 119 -3.74 20.59 -16.18
C LEU A 119 -4.56 21.65 -15.41
N GLY A 120 -5.02 22.71 -16.08
CA GLY A 120 -5.76 23.81 -15.48
C GLY A 120 -4.92 24.65 -14.53
N GLN A 121 -3.58 24.62 -14.67
CA GLN A 121 -2.63 25.16 -13.69
C GLN A 121 -2.91 24.63 -12.28
N ASN A 122 -3.47 23.41 -12.18
CA ASN A 122 -3.83 22.83 -10.91
C ASN A 122 -2.56 22.29 -10.24
N PRO A 123 -2.10 22.90 -9.15
CA PRO A 123 -0.98 22.42 -8.36
C PRO A 123 -1.14 20.98 -7.84
N TYR A 124 -2.37 20.43 -7.76
CA TYR A 124 -2.61 19.01 -7.50
C TYR A 124 -1.95 18.10 -8.56
N TYR A 125 -1.64 18.62 -9.73
CA TYR A 125 -1.07 17.86 -10.84
C TYR A 125 0.32 18.37 -11.22
N ALA A 126 1.03 18.98 -10.27
CA ALA A 126 2.39 19.41 -10.50
C ALA A 126 3.27 18.22 -10.91
N PRO A 127 4.11 18.33 -11.96
CA PRO A 127 4.98 17.23 -12.39
C PRO A 127 5.94 16.75 -11.29
N GLN A 128 6.26 17.63 -10.35
CA GLN A 128 7.03 17.38 -9.14
C GLN A 128 6.39 16.31 -8.25
N SER A 129 5.06 16.15 -8.30
CA SER A 129 4.30 15.22 -7.48
C SER A 129 4.61 13.75 -7.79
N PHE A 130 5.14 13.46 -8.98
CA PHE A 130 5.51 12.11 -9.44
C PHE A 130 7.02 11.80 -9.28
N GLN A 131 7.79 12.72 -8.69
CA GLN A 131 9.26 12.61 -8.57
C GLN A 131 9.69 11.85 -7.32
N TYR A 132 9.18 10.65 -7.12
CA TYR A 132 9.59 9.78 -6.03
C TYR A 132 9.52 8.31 -6.46
N THR A 133 10.34 7.45 -5.85
CA THR A 133 10.30 6.01 -6.10
C THR A 133 10.34 5.31 -4.76
N LEU A 134 9.39 4.42 -4.53
CA LEU A 134 9.41 3.54 -3.36
C LEU A 134 10.24 2.28 -3.68
N PRO A 135 10.92 1.69 -2.68
CA PRO A 135 11.54 0.39 -2.84
C PRO A 135 10.47 -0.69 -3.01
N ASP A 136 10.87 -1.91 -3.39
CA ASP A 136 9.92 -3.01 -3.55
C ASP A 136 9.16 -3.33 -2.23
N ILE A 137 8.06 -4.07 -2.37
CA ILE A 137 7.14 -4.39 -1.28
C ILE A 137 7.84 -5.15 -0.13
N PHE A 138 8.79 -6.05 -0.42
CA PHE A 138 9.52 -6.78 0.62
C PHE A 138 10.40 -5.84 1.44
N PHE A 139 11.12 -4.94 0.77
CA PHE A 139 11.94 -3.95 1.46
C PHE A 139 11.10 -3.02 2.34
N GLN A 140 9.92 -2.61 1.86
CA GLN A 140 8.98 -1.82 2.67
C GLN A 140 8.54 -2.57 3.94
N LEU A 141 8.23 -3.86 3.83
CA LEU A 141 7.79 -4.70 4.95
C LEU A 141 8.91 -4.97 5.97
N ASP A 142 10.09 -5.39 5.49
CA ASP A 142 11.19 -5.86 6.33
C ASP A 142 12.07 -4.72 6.84
N ALA A 143 12.60 -3.89 5.94
CA ALA A 143 13.59 -2.89 6.30
C ALA A 143 12.94 -1.63 6.88
N LEU A 144 11.83 -1.19 6.30
CA LEU A 144 11.14 0.04 6.71
C LEU A 144 10.07 -0.19 7.79
N GLY A 145 9.66 -1.44 8.01
CA GLY A 145 8.62 -1.78 8.99
C GLY A 145 7.23 -1.26 8.61
N ILE A 146 6.96 -1.10 7.31
CA ILE A 146 5.66 -0.65 6.80
C ILE A 146 4.60 -1.71 7.13
N ARG A 147 3.44 -1.23 7.60
CA ARG A 147 2.26 -2.07 7.92
C ARG A 147 0.96 -1.52 7.32
N GLN A 148 1.05 -0.45 6.51
CA GLN A 148 -0.06 0.02 5.70
C GLN A 148 0.38 0.26 4.25
N PHE A 149 -0.36 -0.29 3.29
CA PHE A 149 -0.12 -0.16 1.86
C PHE A 149 -1.29 0.52 1.18
N HIS A 150 -1.03 1.24 0.09
CA HIS A 150 -2.04 1.90 -0.73
C HIS A 150 -1.80 1.55 -2.19
N PHE A 151 -2.76 0.93 -2.85
CA PHE A 151 -2.69 0.64 -4.29
C PHE A 151 -3.86 1.28 -5.01
N ASN A 152 -3.56 1.87 -6.16
CA ASN A 152 -4.59 2.23 -7.12
C ASN A 152 -5.14 0.94 -7.74
N ALA A 153 -6.44 0.87 -7.96
CA ALA A 153 -7.14 -0.24 -8.58
C ALA A 153 -7.77 0.22 -9.90
N TRP A 154 -6.95 0.23 -10.95
CA TRP A 154 -7.40 0.47 -12.31
C TRP A 154 -7.97 -0.80 -12.92
N LYS A 155 -9.28 -0.80 -13.24
CA LYS A 155 -9.89 -1.91 -13.96
C LYS A 155 -9.41 -1.87 -15.41
N ASP A 156 -8.77 -2.95 -15.87
CA ASP A 156 -8.33 -3.10 -17.25
C ASP A 156 -8.70 -4.49 -17.79
N PRO A 157 -9.93 -4.67 -18.29
CA PRO A 157 -10.41 -5.99 -18.71
C PRO A 157 -9.66 -6.54 -19.94
N ASN A 158 -9.04 -5.68 -20.74
CA ASN A 158 -8.45 -6.07 -22.03
C ASN A 158 -6.92 -5.98 -22.06
N GLY A 159 -6.30 -5.45 -21.01
CA GLY A 159 -4.86 -5.29 -20.98
C GLY A 159 -4.34 -4.13 -21.82
N THR A 160 -5.13 -3.07 -22.02
CA THR A 160 -4.78 -1.99 -22.96
C THR A 160 -4.54 -0.65 -22.29
N LEU A 161 -4.94 -0.47 -21.03
CA LEU A 161 -5.03 0.84 -20.39
C LEU A 161 -3.68 1.56 -20.28
N ALA A 162 -2.62 0.83 -19.94
CA ALA A 162 -1.26 1.36 -19.79
C ALA A 162 -0.20 0.54 -20.56
N ALA A 163 -0.63 -0.22 -21.57
CA ALA A 163 0.28 -1.02 -22.41
C ALA A 163 1.15 -0.15 -23.33
N HIS A 164 0.64 1.04 -23.70
CA HIS A 164 1.34 2.02 -24.52
C HIS A 164 1.13 3.43 -23.94
N PRO A 165 1.83 3.81 -22.86
CA PRO A 165 1.65 5.10 -22.20
C PRO A 165 1.92 6.26 -23.16
N ALA A 166 0.95 7.17 -23.32
CA ALA A 166 1.07 8.29 -24.25
C ALA A 166 2.24 9.23 -23.93
N GLY A 167 2.60 9.36 -22.65
CA GLY A 167 3.72 10.19 -22.20
C GLY A 167 5.06 9.79 -22.84
N LEU A 168 5.30 8.49 -23.07
CA LEU A 168 6.52 8.01 -23.74
C LEU A 168 6.60 8.49 -25.19
N LYS A 169 5.51 8.33 -25.93
CA LYS A 169 5.41 8.74 -27.33
C LYS A 169 5.54 10.26 -27.46
N LEU A 170 4.81 11.02 -26.64
CA LEU A 170 4.85 12.49 -26.65
C LEU A 170 6.22 13.05 -26.24
N ALA A 171 6.92 12.38 -25.34
CA ALA A 171 8.28 12.73 -24.94
C ALA A 171 9.36 12.23 -25.92
N GLY A 172 8.98 11.54 -27.00
CA GLY A 172 9.93 10.98 -27.97
C GLY A 172 10.90 9.95 -27.37
N THR A 173 10.48 9.27 -26.30
CA THR A 173 11.33 8.31 -25.56
C THR A 173 10.84 6.89 -25.77
N SER A 174 11.70 6.05 -26.35
CA SER A 174 11.41 4.62 -26.61
C SER A 174 12.28 3.66 -25.79
N ASN A 175 13.25 4.16 -25.04
CA ASN A 175 14.21 3.33 -24.26
C ASN A 175 13.65 2.86 -22.91
N VAL A 176 12.33 2.73 -22.78
CA VAL A 176 11.68 2.30 -21.55
C VAL A 176 11.07 0.94 -21.78
N THR A 177 11.59 -0.07 -21.08
CA THR A 177 11.03 -1.42 -21.12
C THR A 177 9.89 -1.49 -20.12
N LEU A 178 8.67 -1.69 -20.61
CA LEU A 178 7.50 -1.91 -19.77
C LEU A 178 7.41 -3.38 -19.39
N ASP A 179 6.97 -3.66 -18.16
CA ASP A 179 6.66 -5.01 -17.73
C ASP A 179 5.53 -5.58 -18.63
N PRO A 180 5.68 -6.78 -19.22
CA PRO A 180 4.67 -7.37 -20.09
C PRO A 180 3.28 -7.53 -19.43
N LYS A 181 3.20 -7.49 -18.09
CA LYS A 181 1.96 -7.50 -17.32
C LYS A 181 1.06 -6.29 -17.57
N TYR A 182 1.57 -5.18 -18.14
CA TYR A 182 0.70 -4.09 -18.60
C TYR A 182 -0.26 -4.56 -19.70
N SER A 183 0.04 -5.66 -20.39
CA SER A 183 -0.85 -6.27 -21.38
C SER A 183 -1.78 -7.36 -20.82
N TYR A 184 -1.76 -7.61 -19.51
CA TYR A 184 -2.64 -8.62 -18.89
C TYR A 184 -3.99 -8.01 -18.54
N PHE A 185 -5.03 -8.85 -18.54
CA PHE A 185 -6.36 -8.47 -18.04
C PHE A 185 -6.36 -8.37 -16.50
N GLY A 186 -7.30 -7.59 -15.96
CA GLY A 186 -7.57 -7.51 -14.52
C GLY A 186 -7.29 -6.13 -13.93
N TYR A 187 -7.09 -6.07 -12.61
CA TYR A 187 -6.77 -4.84 -11.92
C TYR A 187 -5.26 -4.54 -11.96
N LYS A 188 -4.93 -3.27 -12.19
CA LYS A 188 -3.55 -2.77 -12.21
C LYS A 188 -3.35 -1.65 -11.21
N THR A 189 -2.10 -1.47 -10.77
CA THR A 189 -1.70 -0.37 -9.89
C THR A 189 -0.58 0.43 -10.54
N PHE A 190 -0.78 1.74 -10.53
CA PHE A 190 0.12 2.81 -10.99
C PHE A 190 -0.63 4.15 -10.76
N GLY A 191 0.06 5.29 -10.88
CA GLY A 191 -0.54 6.60 -10.62
C GLY A 191 -1.46 7.11 -11.71
N ASP A 192 -1.02 7.05 -12.96
CA ASP A 192 -1.76 7.46 -14.16
C ASP A 192 -1.31 6.63 -15.37
N PRO A 193 -2.23 6.14 -16.22
CA PRO A 193 -1.87 5.22 -17.31
C PRO A 193 -0.95 5.81 -18.38
N ASP A 194 -0.93 7.13 -18.57
CA ASP A 194 -0.19 7.78 -19.65
C ASP A 194 1.08 8.47 -19.18
N PHE A 195 1.06 9.07 -17.98
CA PHE A 195 2.12 9.97 -17.52
C PHE A 195 2.76 9.57 -16.19
N ASP A 196 2.11 8.71 -15.41
CA ASP A 196 2.62 8.22 -14.13
C ASP A 196 2.42 6.69 -14.01
N PHE A 197 2.87 6.00 -15.05
CA PHE A 197 2.50 4.61 -15.31
C PHE A 197 3.42 3.60 -14.64
N GLN A 198 4.64 3.99 -14.23
CA GLN A 198 5.63 3.04 -13.74
C GLN A 198 5.26 2.47 -12.37
N SER A 199 5.37 1.15 -12.25
CA SER A 199 5.03 0.40 -11.06
C SER A 199 6.04 -0.71 -10.79
N SER A 200 6.38 -0.92 -9.52
CA SER A 200 7.22 -2.03 -9.08
C SER A 200 6.46 -3.37 -9.06
N CYS A 201 5.13 -3.35 -9.13
CA CYS A 201 4.29 -4.53 -9.30
C CYS A 201 3.01 -4.17 -10.11
N VAL A 202 3.01 -4.43 -11.41
CA VAL A 202 1.97 -3.87 -12.30
C VAL A 202 0.53 -4.34 -12.00
N THR A 203 0.31 -5.65 -11.87
CA THR A 203 -1.04 -6.16 -11.55
C THR A 203 -1.27 -6.06 -10.05
N LEU A 204 -2.47 -5.66 -9.63
CA LEU A 204 -2.85 -5.68 -8.23
C LEU A 204 -2.64 -7.06 -7.60
N GLU A 205 -2.99 -8.13 -8.32
CA GLU A 205 -2.78 -9.51 -7.85
C GLU A 205 -1.31 -9.82 -7.52
N THR A 206 -0.36 -9.40 -8.38
CA THR A 206 1.08 -9.52 -8.09
C THR A 206 1.46 -8.74 -6.82
N CYS A 207 1.01 -7.49 -6.65
CA CYS A 207 1.34 -6.73 -5.43
C CYS A 207 0.82 -7.40 -4.16
N LEU A 208 -0.43 -7.90 -4.22
CA LEU A 208 -1.04 -8.63 -3.12
C LEU A 208 -0.30 -9.94 -2.82
N GLN A 209 0.16 -10.66 -3.85
CA GLN A 209 0.97 -11.88 -3.69
C GLN A 209 2.31 -11.60 -3.00
N LEU A 210 2.94 -10.45 -3.24
CA LEU A 210 4.17 -10.07 -2.52
C LEU A 210 3.91 -9.90 -1.01
N ILE A 211 2.83 -9.18 -0.65
CA ILE A 211 2.40 -9.03 0.75
C ILE A 211 2.06 -10.39 1.36
N GLN A 212 1.31 -11.23 0.65
CA GLN A 212 0.92 -12.56 1.11
C GLN A 212 2.15 -13.45 1.35
N SER A 213 3.09 -13.46 0.41
CA SER A 213 4.30 -14.29 0.47
C SER A 213 5.17 -13.89 1.66
N TRP A 214 5.23 -12.59 1.96
CA TRP A 214 5.91 -12.12 3.16
C TRP A 214 5.14 -12.52 4.43
N SER A 215 3.82 -12.30 4.44
CA SER A 215 2.93 -12.56 5.58
C SER A 215 2.99 -14.01 6.07
N VAL A 216 2.92 -14.98 5.14
CA VAL A 216 2.97 -16.42 5.50
C VAL A 216 4.34 -16.85 6.04
N ASN A 217 5.41 -16.11 5.74
CA ASN A 217 6.75 -16.32 6.28
C ASN A 217 7.01 -15.54 7.59
N HIS A 218 6.06 -14.70 8.01
CA HIS A 218 6.15 -13.85 9.20
C HIS A 218 4.86 -13.93 10.03
N THR A 219 4.42 -15.13 10.37
CA THR A 219 3.08 -15.40 10.93
C THR A 219 2.71 -14.65 12.22
N ASP A 220 3.69 -14.06 12.92
CA ASP A 220 3.48 -13.27 14.14
C ASP A 220 3.40 -11.74 13.90
N HIS A 221 3.44 -11.29 12.63
CA HIS A 221 3.39 -9.87 12.31
C HIS A 221 2.07 -9.24 12.79
N ILE A 222 2.11 -7.97 13.22
CA ILE A 222 0.87 -7.21 13.47
C ILE A 222 0.05 -7.05 12.18
N PRO A 223 -1.28 -6.87 12.24
CA PRO A 223 -2.12 -6.77 11.06
C PRO A 223 -1.60 -5.75 10.03
N ILE A 224 -1.59 -6.17 8.77
CA ILE A 224 -1.27 -5.28 7.64
C ILE A 224 -2.57 -4.69 7.10
N THR A 225 -2.62 -3.38 6.92
CA THR A 225 -3.77 -2.72 6.28
C THR A 225 -3.46 -2.40 4.82
N VAL A 226 -4.28 -2.88 3.89
CA VAL A 226 -4.16 -2.59 2.46
C VAL A 226 -5.35 -1.74 2.02
N TYR A 227 -5.06 -0.51 1.64
CA TYR A 227 -6.03 0.39 1.03
C TYR A 227 -6.03 0.19 -0.48
N LEU A 228 -7.21 0.00 -1.06
CA LEU A 228 -7.43 -0.14 -2.50
C LEU A 228 -8.30 1.02 -2.97
N GLU A 229 -7.80 1.83 -3.89
CA GLU A 229 -8.52 2.98 -4.44
C GLU A 229 -8.97 2.69 -5.87
N PRO A 230 -10.28 2.46 -6.14
CA PRO A 230 -10.77 2.34 -7.51
C PRO A 230 -10.56 3.65 -8.28
N ARG A 231 -9.99 3.57 -9.48
CA ARG A 231 -9.60 4.74 -10.30
C ARG A 231 -10.31 4.75 -11.66
N GLU A 232 -10.87 5.90 -12.01
CA GLU A 232 -11.52 6.18 -13.30
C GLU A 232 -11.16 7.55 -13.87
N GLN A 233 -10.29 8.32 -13.20
CA GLN A 233 -9.91 9.67 -13.59
C GLN A 233 -8.41 9.72 -13.90
N THR A 234 -8.08 10.13 -15.12
CA THR A 234 -6.70 10.38 -15.56
C THR A 234 -6.31 11.84 -15.36
N LEU A 235 -5.02 12.07 -15.38
CA LEU A 235 -4.37 13.37 -15.20
C LEU A 235 -4.88 14.45 -16.16
N LEU A 236 -5.00 14.11 -17.45
CA LEU A 236 -5.33 15.06 -18.52
C LEU A 236 -6.72 14.83 -19.14
N GLY A 237 -7.47 13.86 -18.62
CA GLY A 237 -8.78 13.48 -19.16
C GLY A 237 -8.72 13.20 -20.67
N ASN A 238 -9.79 13.57 -21.38
CA ASN A 238 -9.88 13.43 -22.83
C ASN A 238 -9.50 14.74 -23.54
N SER A 239 -8.21 15.02 -23.65
CA SER A 239 -7.69 16.22 -24.33
C SER A 239 -7.66 16.06 -25.85
N SER A 240 -8.55 16.75 -26.56
CA SER A 240 -8.62 16.72 -28.02
C SER A 240 -7.33 17.16 -28.71
N SER A 241 -6.62 18.15 -28.17
CA SER A 241 -5.36 18.63 -28.75
C SER A 241 -4.23 17.61 -28.61
N LEU A 242 -4.13 16.93 -27.46
CA LEU A 242 -3.14 15.87 -27.25
C LEU A 242 -3.46 14.63 -28.08
N ASN A 243 -4.74 14.27 -28.22
CA ASN A 243 -5.14 13.17 -29.10
C ASN A 243 -4.80 13.46 -30.57
N GLN A 244 -5.00 14.69 -31.05
CA GLN A 244 -4.55 15.08 -32.39
C GLN A 244 -3.03 14.98 -32.55
N GLN A 245 -2.28 15.41 -31.54
CA GLN A 245 -0.82 15.29 -31.55
C GLN A 245 -0.36 13.83 -31.59
N LEU A 246 -0.96 12.95 -30.78
CA LEU A 246 -0.69 11.50 -30.78
C LEU A 246 -1.01 10.88 -32.15
N ALA A 247 -2.18 11.18 -32.72
CA ALA A 247 -2.59 10.66 -34.01
C ALA A 247 -1.70 11.14 -35.18
N SER A 248 -1.07 12.31 -35.04
CA SER A 248 -0.14 12.83 -36.06
C SER A 248 1.23 12.13 -36.08
N GLN A 249 1.57 11.38 -35.03
CA GLN A 249 2.83 10.67 -34.90
C GLN A 249 2.65 9.17 -35.20
N PRO A 250 3.60 8.51 -35.89
CA PRO A 250 3.52 7.08 -36.17
C PRO A 250 3.56 6.24 -34.89
N GLY A 251 2.97 5.04 -34.94
CA GLY A 251 2.95 4.06 -33.83
C GLY A 251 1.85 4.33 -32.80
N GLU A 252 1.70 3.44 -31.81
CA GLU A 252 0.73 3.56 -30.72
C GLU A 252 1.26 4.39 -29.53
N PRO A 253 0.40 5.01 -28.71
CA PRO A 253 -1.06 5.08 -28.86
C PRO A 253 -1.51 6.20 -29.82
N GLN A 254 -2.71 6.08 -30.39
CA GLN A 254 -3.35 7.13 -31.20
C GLN A 254 -4.09 8.20 -30.39
N GLN A 255 -4.38 7.93 -29.11
CA GLN A 255 -5.09 8.83 -28.20
C GLN A 255 -4.69 8.52 -26.76
N LEU A 256 -5.02 9.43 -25.83
CA LEU A 256 -4.86 9.21 -24.39
C LEU A 256 -5.69 8.00 -23.92
N ALA A 257 -5.20 7.35 -22.87
CA ALA A 257 -5.87 6.24 -22.23
C ALA A 257 -7.27 6.64 -21.74
N VAL A 258 -8.25 5.79 -22.04
CA VAL A 258 -9.63 5.95 -21.57
C VAL A 258 -9.87 4.94 -20.44
N PRO A 259 -10.02 5.38 -19.19
CA PRO A 259 -10.31 4.48 -18.08
C PRO A 259 -11.60 3.70 -18.29
N TYR A 260 -11.60 2.45 -17.84
CA TYR A 260 -12.79 1.63 -17.84
C TYR A 260 -13.75 2.10 -16.74
N PRO A 261 -15.04 2.35 -17.06
CA PRO A 261 -16.02 2.75 -16.06
C PRO A 261 -16.38 1.59 -15.13
N ILE A 262 -16.22 1.79 -13.83
CA ILE A 262 -16.43 0.80 -12.78
C ILE A 262 -17.91 0.77 -12.37
N ASN A 263 -18.50 -0.41 -12.37
CA ASN A 263 -19.84 -0.70 -11.86
C ASN A 263 -19.79 -1.63 -10.63
N GLY A 264 -20.97 -2.07 -10.14
CA GLY A 264 -21.06 -2.93 -8.95
C GLY A 264 -20.38 -4.29 -9.10
N ASP A 265 -20.53 -4.94 -10.26
CA ASP A 265 -19.91 -6.24 -10.56
C ASP A 265 -18.38 -6.13 -10.59
N ASP A 266 -17.86 -4.98 -11.03
CA ASP A 266 -16.42 -4.72 -10.97
C ASP A 266 -15.90 -4.64 -9.53
N LEU A 267 -16.66 -4.05 -8.60
CA LEU A 267 -16.29 -4.05 -7.18
C LEU A 267 -16.32 -5.46 -6.56
N VAL A 268 -17.22 -6.34 -7.03
CA VAL A 268 -17.20 -7.77 -6.68
C VAL A 268 -15.96 -8.44 -7.25
N GLU A 269 -15.55 -8.12 -8.48
CA GLU A 269 -14.33 -8.66 -9.07
C GLU A 269 -13.05 -8.16 -8.38
N LEU A 270 -13.05 -6.92 -7.87
CA LEU A 270 -11.96 -6.42 -7.02
C LEU A 270 -11.84 -7.25 -5.73
N GLN A 271 -12.97 -7.58 -5.10
CA GLN A 271 -13.01 -8.50 -3.97
C GLN A 271 -12.53 -9.92 -4.35
N ASN A 272 -12.93 -10.43 -5.51
CA ASN A 272 -12.45 -11.73 -6.00
C ASN A 272 -10.94 -11.72 -6.26
N THR A 273 -10.38 -10.59 -6.70
CA THR A 273 -8.92 -10.41 -6.85
C THR A 273 -8.20 -10.62 -5.52
N VAL A 274 -8.76 -10.12 -4.41
CA VAL A 274 -8.23 -10.39 -3.07
C VAL A 274 -8.35 -11.86 -2.71
N TYR A 275 -9.50 -12.49 -2.97
CA TYR A 275 -9.72 -13.92 -2.66
C TYR A 275 -8.90 -14.89 -3.51
N ARG A 276 -8.40 -14.47 -4.68
CA ARG A 276 -7.41 -15.26 -5.45
C ARG A 276 -6.06 -15.35 -4.75
N VAL A 277 -5.75 -14.41 -3.86
CA VAL A 277 -4.46 -14.33 -3.16
C VAL A 277 -4.56 -14.74 -1.70
N PHE A 278 -5.60 -14.28 -1.01
CA PHE A 278 -5.77 -14.48 0.43
C PHE A 278 -6.97 -15.39 0.72
N ASN A 279 -6.73 -16.42 1.52
CA ASN A 279 -7.81 -17.19 2.14
C ASN A 279 -8.57 -16.29 3.11
N GLN A 280 -9.89 -16.48 3.22
CA GLN A 280 -10.74 -15.68 4.10
C GLN A 280 -10.27 -15.65 5.56
N SER A 281 -9.67 -16.74 6.06
CA SER A 281 -9.11 -16.82 7.42
C SER A 281 -7.93 -15.87 7.65
N ALA A 282 -7.18 -15.53 6.59
CA ALA A 282 -6.09 -14.55 6.65
C ALA A 282 -6.59 -13.10 6.62
N ILE A 283 -7.90 -12.86 6.44
CA ILE A 283 -8.48 -11.52 6.27
C ILE A 283 -9.31 -11.13 7.49
N ILE A 284 -9.06 -9.95 8.04
CA ILE A 284 -9.93 -9.30 9.04
C ILE A 284 -11.11 -8.68 8.31
N LEU A 285 -12.32 -9.21 8.51
CA LEU A 285 -13.52 -8.83 7.77
C LEU A 285 -14.41 -7.84 8.55
N PRO A 286 -15.11 -6.91 7.87
CA PRO A 286 -16.08 -6.03 8.52
C PRO A 286 -17.16 -6.77 9.29
N GLY A 287 -17.69 -7.88 8.75
CA GLY A 287 -18.69 -8.70 9.44
C GLY A 287 -18.23 -9.22 10.81
N SER A 288 -16.92 -9.50 10.97
CA SER A 288 -16.37 -9.95 12.26
C SER A 288 -16.34 -8.82 13.30
N LEU A 289 -16.15 -7.57 12.85
CA LEU A 289 -16.21 -6.38 13.71
C LEU A 289 -17.66 -5.99 14.03
N LEU A 290 -18.58 -6.17 13.09
CA LEU A 290 -20.00 -5.85 13.24
C LEU A 290 -20.68 -6.75 14.27
N GLY A 291 -20.39 -8.05 14.25
CA GLY A 291 -21.03 -9.03 15.14
C GLY A 291 -22.57 -8.95 15.09
N ASN A 292 -23.19 -8.79 16.25
CA ASN A 292 -24.65 -8.67 16.39
C ASN A 292 -25.14 -7.21 16.44
N ASP A 293 -24.24 -6.23 16.35
CA ASP A 293 -24.64 -4.83 16.35
C ASP A 293 -25.32 -4.46 15.02
N SER A 294 -26.09 -3.37 15.06
CA SER A 294 -26.81 -2.87 13.89
C SER A 294 -25.89 -2.20 12.88
N THR A 295 -24.79 -1.60 13.33
CA THR A 295 -23.86 -0.86 12.46
C THR A 295 -22.42 -0.98 12.97
N LEU A 296 -21.44 -0.82 12.08
CA LEU A 296 -20.03 -0.86 12.44
C LEU A 296 -19.64 0.29 13.39
N GLN A 297 -20.27 1.46 13.27
CA GLN A 297 -20.10 2.52 14.26
C GLN A 297 -20.62 2.10 15.64
N VAL A 298 -21.81 1.51 15.75
CA VAL A 298 -22.31 1.03 17.05
C VAL A 298 -21.37 -0.03 17.66
N ALA A 299 -20.82 -0.91 16.82
CA ALA A 299 -19.89 -1.95 17.27
C ALA A 299 -18.56 -1.37 17.80
N THR A 300 -18.02 -0.34 17.15
CA THR A 300 -16.67 0.19 17.43
C THR A 300 -16.63 1.32 18.45
N GLN A 301 -17.73 2.04 18.65
CA GLN A 301 -17.76 3.26 19.48
C GLN A 301 -18.27 3.01 20.92
N LYS A 302 -18.26 1.75 21.38
CA LYS A 302 -18.67 1.38 22.75
C LYS A 302 -17.65 1.90 23.78
N ALA A 303 -18.15 2.26 24.96
CA ALA A 303 -17.36 2.88 26.04
C ALA A 303 -16.16 2.05 26.56
N VAL A 304 -16.15 0.73 26.32
CA VAL A 304 -15.08 -0.20 26.72
C VAL A 304 -14.04 -0.47 25.61
N GLY A 305 -13.93 0.40 24.61
CA GLY A 305 -12.94 0.26 23.52
C GLY A 305 -13.48 -0.38 22.24
N GLY A 306 -14.80 -0.59 22.14
CA GLY A 306 -15.45 -1.18 20.96
C GLY A 306 -15.14 -2.66 20.75
N SER A 307 -15.69 -3.24 19.69
CA SER A 307 -15.45 -4.62 19.27
C SER A 307 -14.17 -4.77 18.42
N TRP A 308 -13.24 -3.80 18.49
CA TRP A 308 -12.04 -3.80 17.67
C TRP A 308 -11.23 -5.08 17.90
N PRO A 309 -10.73 -5.75 16.84
CA PRO A 309 -10.12 -7.05 17.00
C PRO A 309 -8.87 -6.97 17.89
N GLU A 310 -8.75 -7.93 18.82
CA GLU A 310 -7.59 -8.07 19.67
C GLU A 310 -6.36 -8.45 18.83
N MET A 311 -5.21 -7.88 19.18
CA MET A 311 -3.97 -8.07 18.45
C MET A 311 -3.55 -9.52 18.44
N GLU A 312 -3.56 -10.18 19.60
CA GLU A 312 -3.12 -11.57 19.79
C GLU A 312 -3.84 -12.54 18.84
N THR A 313 -5.15 -12.35 18.65
CA THR A 313 -5.97 -13.22 17.78
C THR A 313 -5.93 -12.82 16.30
N ASN A 314 -5.30 -11.69 15.97
CA ASN A 314 -5.28 -11.14 14.60
C ASN A 314 -3.88 -10.97 14.01
N ARG A 315 -2.83 -11.46 14.70
CA ARG A 315 -1.49 -11.54 14.11
C ARG A 315 -1.48 -12.40 12.85
N GLY A 316 -0.59 -12.08 11.92
CA GLY A 316 -0.48 -12.77 10.64
C GLY A 316 -1.64 -12.52 9.68
N ARG A 317 -2.53 -11.56 9.97
CA ARG A 317 -3.72 -11.25 9.15
C ARG A 317 -3.60 -9.92 8.43
N VAL A 318 -4.44 -9.75 7.42
CA VAL A 318 -4.51 -8.56 6.57
C VAL A 318 -5.92 -7.98 6.63
N LEU A 319 -6.02 -6.66 6.60
CA LEU A 319 -7.25 -5.89 6.55
C LEU A 319 -7.31 -5.16 5.21
N PHE A 320 -8.45 -5.16 4.53
CA PHE A 320 -8.64 -4.40 3.29
C PHE A 320 -9.64 -3.27 3.45
N VAL A 321 -9.27 -2.08 2.95
CA VAL A 321 -10.12 -0.88 2.99
C VAL A 321 -10.25 -0.32 1.58
N MET A 322 -11.47 -0.23 1.06
CA MET A 322 -11.76 0.45 -0.19
C MET A 322 -11.83 1.95 0.06
N VAL A 323 -11.02 2.72 -0.67
CA VAL A 323 -11.00 4.18 -0.60
C VAL A 323 -12.17 4.74 -1.37
N ASP A 324 -13.04 5.50 -0.69
CA ASP A 324 -14.20 6.14 -1.31
C ASP A 324 -14.20 7.65 -1.04
N SER A 325 -13.23 8.33 -1.65
CA SER A 325 -13.04 9.77 -1.50
C SER A 325 -14.21 10.61 -2.03
N ALA A 326 -14.97 10.08 -3.00
CA ALA A 326 -16.06 10.77 -3.69
C ALA A 326 -17.46 10.20 -3.40
N GLY A 327 -17.60 9.17 -2.57
CA GLY A 327 -18.89 8.54 -2.21
C GLY A 327 -19.42 7.51 -3.21
N LYS A 328 -18.94 7.54 -4.46
CA LYS A 328 -19.46 6.70 -5.55
C LYS A 328 -19.32 5.20 -5.25
N TYR A 329 -18.12 4.75 -4.90
CA TYR A 329 -17.85 3.31 -4.82
C TYR A 329 -18.39 2.70 -3.53
N GLY A 330 -18.34 3.45 -2.43
CA GLY A 330 -18.88 3.02 -1.15
C GLY A 330 -20.38 2.83 -1.21
N ASP A 331 -21.11 3.74 -1.86
CA ASP A 331 -22.56 3.61 -2.03
C ASP A 331 -22.93 2.37 -2.85
N MET A 332 -22.24 2.15 -3.98
CA MET A 332 -22.42 0.94 -4.80
C MET A 332 -22.11 -0.34 -4.00
N TYR A 333 -21.01 -0.35 -3.25
CA TYR A 333 -20.58 -1.52 -2.50
C TYR A 333 -21.49 -1.84 -1.32
N ARG A 334 -22.03 -0.82 -0.62
CA ARG A 334 -23.02 -1.02 0.45
C ARG A 334 -24.38 -1.49 -0.06
N GLN A 335 -24.76 -1.15 -1.30
CA GLN A 335 -25.96 -1.73 -1.92
C GLN A 335 -25.80 -3.24 -2.17
N LEU A 336 -24.60 -3.68 -2.56
CA LEU A 336 -24.28 -5.09 -2.77
C LEU A 336 -24.11 -5.84 -1.45
N PHE A 337 -23.50 -5.19 -0.45
CA PHE A 337 -23.21 -5.74 0.87
C PHE A 337 -23.74 -4.82 1.98
N PRO A 338 -25.05 -4.90 2.30
CA PRO A 338 -25.64 -4.09 3.36
C PRO A 338 -24.88 -4.21 4.69
N ASP A 339 -24.65 -3.07 5.34
CA ASP A 339 -23.85 -2.91 6.57
C ASP A 339 -22.42 -3.47 6.49
N LEU A 340 -21.93 -3.77 5.29
CA LEU A 340 -20.68 -4.47 5.01
C LEU A 340 -20.60 -5.86 5.69
N ARG A 341 -21.74 -6.45 6.09
CA ARG A 341 -21.79 -7.67 6.90
C ARG A 341 -21.10 -8.88 6.25
N ASN A 342 -21.29 -9.03 4.93
CA ASN A 342 -20.68 -10.11 4.13
C ASN A 342 -19.65 -9.57 3.12
N ALA A 343 -19.12 -8.38 3.39
CA ALA A 343 -18.10 -7.76 2.56
C ALA A 343 -16.68 -8.21 2.96
N THR A 344 -15.75 -8.05 2.04
CA THR A 344 -14.29 -8.11 2.30
C THR A 344 -13.74 -6.76 2.69
N PHE A 345 -14.23 -5.70 2.05
CA PHE A 345 -13.72 -4.36 2.26
C PHE A 345 -14.47 -3.64 3.37
N PHE A 346 -13.71 -3.04 4.27
CA PHE A 346 -14.18 -1.83 4.92
C PHE A 346 -14.20 -0.70 3.88
N VAL A 347 -15.01 0.33 4.11
CA VAL A 347 -15.05 1.52 3.24
C VAL A 347 -14.55 2.73 4.03
N SER A 348 -13.60 3.48 3.50
CA SER A 348 -13.17 4.75 4.09
C SER A 348 -13.93 5.93 3.48
N GLN A 349 -14.14 6.97 4.28
CA GLN A 349 -14.72 8.24 3.82
C GLN A 349 -13.84 9.44 4.21
N PRO A 350 -13.93 10.59 3.51
CA PRO A 350 -13.23 11.80 3.91
C PRO A 350 -13.61 12.27 5.32
N GLY A 351 -12.61 12.47 6.18
CA GLY A 351 -12.78 12.95 7.55
C GLY A 351 -12.84 14.48 7.69
N ASN A 352 -12.80 15.22 6.57
CA ASN A 352 -12.69 16.68 6.54
C ASN A 352 -13.99 17.43 6.96
N GLY A 353 -15.06 16.69 7.25
CA GLY A 353 -16.33 17.23 7.78
C GLY A 353 -17.32 17.73 6.73
N ASN A 354 -17.04 17.50 5.44
CA ASN A 354 -17.91 17.97 4.35
C ASN A 354 -18.97 16.94 3.93
N ALA A 355 -18.86 15.69 4.38
CA ALA A 355 -19.78 14.62 4.04
C ALA A 355 -20.40 14.00 5.30
N THR A 356 -21.67 13.56 5.17
CA THR A 356 -22.28 12.69 6.17
C THR A 356 -21.55 11.36 6.17
N ILE A 357 -21.08 10.94 7.36
CA ILE A 357 -20.42 9.65 7.53
C ILE A 357 -21.49 8.56 7.63
N ASP A 358 -21.42 7.57 6.75
CA ASP A 358 -22.32 6.42 6.74
C ASP A 358 -22.13 5.57 8.00
N ASN A 359 -23.21 4.99 8.52
CA ASN A 359 -23.19 4.22 9.77
C ASN A 359 -22.32 2.95 9.71
N SER A 360 -22.04 2.43 8.51
CA SER A 360 -21.10 1.32 8.29
C SER A 360 -19.64 1.76 8.16
N THR A 361 -19.36 3.06 8.14
CA THR A 361 -17.99 3.58 8.03
C THR A 361 -17.31 3.70 9.39
N VAL A 362 -16.11 3.15 9.51
CA VAL A 362 -15.24 3.30 10.69
C VAL A 362 -13.82 3.76 10.35
N PHE A 363 -13.51 3.95 9.06
CA PHE A 363 -12.22 4.47 8.57
C PHE A 363 -12.41 5.87 7.97
N LEU A 364 -11.64 6.85 8.44
CA LEU A 364 -11.68 8.22 7.97
C LEU A 364 -10.33 8.69 7.41
N ASP A 365 -10.38 9.34 6.25
CA ASP A 365 -9.22 9.78 5.48
C ASP A 365 -9.01 11.29 5.58
N TYR A 366 -7.77 11.70 5.89
CA TYR A 366 -7.31 13.08 6.00
C TYR A 366 -6.06 13.29 5.09
N LEU A 367 -6.28 13.15 3.78
CA LEU A 367 -5.22 13.03 2.78
C LEU A 367 -5.03 14.27 1.89
N GLY A 368 -5.83 15.31 2.10
CA GLY A 368 -5.82 16.52 1.26
C GLY A 368 -4.64 17.47 1.51
N PRO A 369 -4.50 18.53 0.70
CA PRO A 369 -3.51 19.58 0.92
C PRO A 369 -3.79 20.40 2.20
N LEU A 370 -2.73 20.94 2.82
CA LEU A 370 -2.80 21.86 3.95
C LEU A 370 -3.18 23.29 3.53
N GLY A 371 -4.38 23.48 2.97
CA GLY A 371 -4.93 24.79 2.61
C GLY A 371 -4.33 25.43 1.35
N GLY A 372 -5.19 26.09 0.56
CA GLY A 372 -4.84 26.65 -0.75
C GLY A 372 -4.60 25.56 -1.79
N GLY A 373 -5.10 25.73 -3.01
CA GLY A 373 -4.77 24.80 -4.09
C GLY A 373 -3.25 24.71 -4.27
N SER A 374 -2.53 25.84 -4.16
CA SER A 374 -1.14 25.97 -4.60
C SER A 374 -0.11 26.04 -3.49
N VAL A 375 0.92 25.20 -3.62
CA VAL A 375 2.19 25.24 -2.89
C VAL A 375 2.81 26.64 -2.91
N ALA A 376 2.61 27.39 -3.99
CA ALA A 376 3.14 28.74 -4.15
C ALA A 376 2.55 29.78 -3.18
N THR A 377 1.47 29.44 -2.46
CA THR A 377 0.83 30.32 -1.47
C THR A 377 1.10 29.90 -0.02
N TRP A 378 2.00 28.94 0.18
CA TRP A 378 2.32 28.43 1.51
C TRP A 378 3.16 29.42 2.32
N THR A 379 2.79 29.55 3.59
CA THR A 379 3.64 30.10 4.64
C THR A 379 3.61 29.12 5.80
N ASN A 380 4.69 29.04 6.60
CA ASN A 380 4.68 28.21 7.81
C ASN A 380 3.47 28.52 8.70
N THR A 381 3.04 29.79 8.78
CA THR A 381 1.86 30.20 9.55
C THR A 381 0.56 29.59 9.02
N SER A 382 0.29 29.70 7.70
CA SER A 382 -0.93 29.15 7.11
C SER A 382 -0.95 27.61 7.13
N ALA A 383 0.20 26.98 6.86
CA ALA A 383 0.36 25.53 6.95
C ALA A 383 0.12 25.02 8.37
N ASN A 384 0.76 25.64 9.38
CA ASN A 384 0.56 25.27 10.79
C ASN A 384 -0.90 25.45 11.25
N ALA A 385 -1.57 26.50 10.80
CA ALA A 385 -2.99 26.72 11.09
C ALA A 385 -3.88 25.61 10.47
N ALA A 386 -3.59 25.20 9.24
CA ALA A 386 -4.28 24.10 8.57
C ALA A 386 -4.03 22.76 9.28
N VAL A 387 -2.77 22.43 9.61
CA VAL A 387 -2.40 21.23 10.38
C VAL A 387 -3.17 21.21 11.70
N LYS A 388 -3.14 22.30 12.47
CA LYS A 388 -3.84 22.37 13.76
C LYS A 388 -5.34 22.10 13.62
N LYS A 389 -5.97 22.65 12.58
CA LYS A 389 -7.41 22.45 12.31
C LYS A 389 -7.71 20.99 11.96
N ASP A 390 -6.92 20.39 11.08
CA ASP A 390 -7.14 19.00 10.68
C ASP A 390 -6.83 18.01 11.81
N MET A 391 -5.78 18.25 12.59
CA MET A 391 -5.44 17.39 13.75
C MET A 391 -6.48 17.46 14.87
N ALA A 392 -7.17 18.58 15.06
CA ALA A 392 -8.31 18.65 15.95
C ALA A 392 -9.47 17.73 15.49
N ARG A 393 -9.71 17.64 14.17
CA ARG A 393 -10.72 16.74 13.59
C ARG A 393 -10.31 15.27 13.71
N VAL A 394 -9.04 14.97 13.42
CA VAL A 394 -8.46 13.63 13.60
C VAL A 394 -8.64 13.17 15.04
N GLN A 395 -8.23 14.00 16.01
CA GLN A 395 -8.33 13.65 17.42
C GLN A 395 -9.79 13.45 17.86
N ALA A 396 -10.72 14.26 17.37
CA ALA A 396 -12.14 14.10 17.63
C ALA A 396 -12.70 12.78 17.05
N ALA A 397 -12.28 12.39 15.84
CA ALA A 397 -12.66 11.13 15.22
C ALA A 397 -12.09 9.92 15.98
N VAL A 398 -10.81 9.96 16.33
CA VAL A 398 -10.14 8.90 17.11
C VAL A 398 -10.83 8.69 18.46
N ARG A 399 -11.15 9.78 19.18
CA ARG A 399 -11.90 9.71 20.45
C ARG A 399 -13.30 9.13 20.31
N LYS A 400 -13.91 9.28 19.14
CA LYS A 400 -15.21 8.67 18.83
C LYS A 400 -15.10 7.20 18.44
N GLY A 401 -13.90 6.63 18.28
CA GLY A 401 -13.71 5.21 17.92
C GLY A 401 -13.50 4.95 16.43
N PHE A 402 -13.32 5.98 15.61
CA PHE A 402 -12.91 5.83 14.21
C PHE A 402 -11.41 5.54 14.08
N MET A 403 -11.04 4.75 13.07
CA MET A 403 -9.67 4.65 12.57
C MET A 403 -9.40 5.84 11.65
N ALA A 404 -8.29 6.53 11.88
CA ALA A 404 -7.89 7.68 11.07
C ALA A 404 -6.65 7.33 10.26
N ARG A 405 -6.72 7.57 8.94
CA ARG A 405 -5.56 7.60 8.04
C ARG A 405 -5.26 9.05 7.68
N VAL A 406 -4.04 9.47 7.96
CA VAL A 406 -3.58 10.85 7.78
C VAL A 406 -2.34 10.84 6.90
N ALA A 407 -2.32 11.70 5.91
CA ALA A 407 -1.11 11.91 5.11
C ALA A 407 -0.07 12.69 5.95
N ALA A 408 1.17 12.24 5.93
CA ALA A 408 2.33 12.93 6.49
C ALA A 408 2.86 14.02 5.55
N ASP A 409 2.70 13.77 4.26
CA ASP A 409 3.06 14.61 3.12
C ASP A 409 2.01 14.47 2.02
N TRP A 410 1.91 15.47 1.16
CA TRP A 410 1.02 15.51 0.02
C TRP A 410 1.83 15.97 -1.18
N GLN A 411 1.89 15.14 -2.23
CA GLN A 411 2.44 15.53 -3.53
C GLN A 411 3.89 16.05 -3.50
N THR A 412 4.73 15.48 -2.64
CA THR A 412 6.13 15.90 -2.42
C THR A 412 6.30 17.31 -1.83
N VAL A 413 5.21 18.02 -1.51
CA VAL A 413 5.24 19.42 -1.10
C VAL A 413 5.97 19.57 0.23
N GLU A 414 5.49 18.90 1.28
CA GLU A 414 6.11 18.93 2.60
C GLU A 414 7.55 18.41 2.54
N ALA A 415 7.85 17.45 1.67
CA ALA A 415 9.19 16.93 1.51
C ALA A 415 10.15 17.97 0.92
N ARG A 416 9.74 18.74 -0.09
CA ARG A 416 10.57 19.77 -0.72
C ARG A 416 10.80 20.99 0.17
N GLU A 417 9.83 21.30 1.02
CA GLU A 417 9.90 22.38 2.00
C GLU A 417 10.51 21.94 3.34
N ASP A 418 10.91 20.66 3.47
CA ASP A 418 11.38 20.04 4.72
C ASP A 418 10.43 20.29 5.92
N TYR A 419 9.12 20.21 5.67
CA TYR A 419 8.06 20.56 6.61
C TYR A 419 7.54 19.35 7.40
N HIS A 420 8.03 19.17 8.62
CA HIS A 420 7.72 17.99 9.44
C HIS A 420 6.47 18.10 10.34
N ASN A 421 5.93 19.30 10.53
CA ASN A 421 4.87 19.53 11.53
C ASN A 421 3.60 18.70 11.26
N ARG A 422 3.25 18.48 9.99
CA ARG A 422 2.11 17.64 9.60
C ARG A 422 2.23 16.22 10.18
N SER A 423 3.37 15.58 9.95
CA SER A 423 3.63 14.22 10.43
C SER A 423 3.71 14.15 11.95
N MET A 424 4.43 15.08 12.59
CA MET A 424 4.59 15.13 14.04
C MET A 424 3.25 15.33 14.76
N ASP A 425 2.41 16.22 14.27
CA ASP A 425 1.13 16.51 14.91
C ASP A 425 0.07 15.44 14.62
N ALA A 426 0.14 14.77 13.46
CA ALA A 426 -0.68 13.58 13.19
C ALA A 426 -0.39 12.44 14.18
N ILE A 427 0.89 12.22 14.51
CA ILE A 427 1.28 11.24 15.54
C ILE A 427 0.69 11.62 16.89
N LYS A 428 0.84 12.89 17.32
CA LYS A 428 0.28 13.41 18.59
C LYS A 428 -1.25 13.35 18.64
N ALA A 429 -1.91 13.53 17.50
CA ALA A 429 -3.36 13.44 17.38
C ALA A 429 -3.90 12.01 17.54
N GLY A 430 -3.03 11.00 17.52
CA GLY A 430 -3.41 9.60 17.64
C GLY A 430 -3.86 8.98 16.33
N THR A 431 -3.35 9.45 15.18
CA THR A 431 -3.63 8.80 13.89
C THR A 431 -3.25 7.33 13.92
N HIS A 432 -4.06 6.46 13.32
CA HIS A 432 -3.79 5.01 13.30
C HIS A 432 -2.90 4.61 12.13
N PHE A 433 -3.08 5.30 10.99
CA PHE A 433 -2.28 5.12 9.80
C PHE A 433 -1.66 6.46 9.43
N LEU A 434 -0.34 6.55 9.50
CA LEU A 434 0.41 7.69 8.99
C LEU A 434 0.96 7.32 7.62
N GLN A 435 0.41 7.88 6.56
CA GLN A 435 0.75 7.55 5.18
C GLN A 435 1.76 8.55 4.62
N THR A 436 2.83 8.10 3.99
CA THR A 436 3.90 8.95 3.44
C THR A 436 4.38 8.46 2.07
N SER A 437 4.89 9.36 1.24
CA SER A 437 5.65 9.01 0.03
C SER A 437 7.16 8.88 0.33
N PHE A 438 7.59 9.23 1.55
CA PHE A 438 8.99 9.37 1.98
C PHE A 438 9.26 8.65 3.32
N PRO A 439 9.02 7.33 3.40
CA PRO A 439 9.39 6.56 4.59
C PRO A 439 10.92 6.55 4.78
N ASN A 440 11.39 6.48 6.03
CA ASN A 440 12.79 6.67 6.44
C ASN A 440 13.88 6.25 5.43
N VAL A 441 14.47 7.26 4.79
CA VAL A 441 15.37 7.11 3.65
C VAL A 441 16.83 6.87 4.02
N ALA A 442 17.18 6.95 5.31
CA ALA A 442 18.54 6.70 5.78
C ALA A 442 19.00 5.25 5.53
N GLN A 443 18.06 4.34 5.23
CA GLN A 443 18.31 2.94 4.87
C GLN A 443 18.13 2.65 3.37
N LEU A 444 17.77 3.64 2.54
CA LEU A 444 17.46 3.39 1.12
C LEU A 444 18.71 3.45 0.22
N PRO A 445 18.80 2.61 -0.82
CA PRO A 445 19.85 2.72 -1.84
C PRO A 445 19.81 4.12 -2.47
N LYS A 446 20.98 4.74 -2.69
CA LYS A 446 21.12 6.10 -3.27
C LYS A 446 20.34 6.35 -4.57
N PHE A 447 19.96 5.30 -5.30
CA PHE A 447 19.20 5.38 -6.54
C PHE A 447 17.68 5.61 -6.35
N ALA A 448 17.13 5.43 -5.15
CA ALA A 448 15.70 5.67 -4.86
C ALA A 448 15.30 7.16 -4.87
N TYR A 449 16.29 8.07 -4.87
CA TYR A 449 16.10 9.52 -4.79
C TYR A 449 16.78 10.29 -5.94
N SER A 450 17.31 9.58 -6.94
CA SER A 450 17.92 10.24 -8.08
C SER A 450 16.84 10.73 -9.04
N VAL A 451 16.56 12.03 -9.01
CA VAL A 451 16.03 12.70 -10.21
C VAL A 451 17.12 12.61 -11.27
N LEU A 452 17.00 11.63 -12.17
CA LEU A 452 17.91 11.51 -13.31
C LEU A 452 17.75 12.76 -14.19
N GLY A 453 18.70 13.69 -14.08
CA GLY A 453 18.84 14.82 -14.99
C GLY A 453 18.64 16.23 -14.42
N SER A 454 18.54 16.43 -13.09
CA SER A 454 18.63 17.78 -12.51
C SER A 454 20.00 17.99 -11.86
N SER A 455 20.78 18.96 -12.36
CA SER A 455 21.99 19.47 -11.69
C SER A 455 21.68 20.26 -10.40
N ASN A 456 20.41 20.27 -9.99
CA ASN A 456 19.83 21.04 -8.89
C ASN A 456 18.79 20.17 -8.13
N ALA A 457 19.06 18.88 -7.95
CA ALA A 457 18.30 18.08 -6.98
C ALA A 457 18.58 18.66 -5.58
N THR A 458 17.70 19.54 -5.10
CA THR A 458 17.67 19.97 -3.70
C THR A 458 17.28 18.74 -2.89
N TYR A 459 18.28 17.99 -2.42
CA TYR A 459 18.07 16.92 -1.47
C TYR A 459 17.55 17.55 -0.17
N THR A 460 16.35 17.17 0.25
CA THR A 460 15.88 17.45 1.61
C THR A 460 16.17 16.23 2.46
N ASN A 461 16.45 16.44 3.74
CA ASN A 461 16.58 15.34 4.71
C ASN A 461 15.21 14.87 5.21
N TYR A 462 14.16 15.10 4.41
CA TYR A 462 12.80 14.81 4.80
C TYR A 462 12.57 13.30 4.86
N THR A 463 12.25 12.82 6.05
CA THR A 463 11.88 11.44 6.30
C THR A 463 10.75 11.37 7.30
N VAL A 464 9.78 10.48 7.08
CA VAL A 464 8.74 10.20 8.07
C VAL A 464 9.08 8.90 8.80
N SER A 465 9.00 8.94 10.13
CA SER A 465 9.20 7.79 11.02
C SER A 465 8.26 7.90 12.21
N LEU A 466 7.89 6.76 12.80
CA LEU A 466 7.19 6.77 14.09
C LEU A 466 8.22 6.80 15.23
N PRO A 467 7.95 7.54 16.32
CA PRO A 467 8.87 7.61 17.45
C PRO A 467 9.05 6.22 18.08
N LEU A 468 10.31 5.80 18.18
CA LEU A 468 10.71 4.57 18.86
C LEU A 468 10.40 4.67 20.35
N ARG A 469 9.39 3.96 20.86
CA ARG A 469 9.04 4.05 22.29
C ARG A 469 10.00 3.33 23.23
N LEU A 470 10.96 2.55 22.74
CA LEU A 470 11.85 1.74 23.59
C LEU A 470 13.29 1.66 23.05
N GLY A 471 14.00 2.78 22.93
CA GLY A 471 15.48 2.81 22.88
C GLY A 471 16.20 1.91 21.85
N GLY A 472 15.50 1.45 20.82
CA GLY A 472 15.94 0.48 19.81
C GLY A 472 14.84 0.32 18.74
N SER A 473 15.27 0.11 17.49
CA SER A 473 14.47 0.26 16.26
C SER A 473 13.14 -0.50 16.21
N PHE A 474 12.00 0.21 16.22
CA PHE A 474 10.64 -0.19 15.80
C PHE A 474 9.63 0.96 15.56
N ASN A 475 9.00 0.94 14.37
CA ASN A 475 7.96 1.86 13.92
C ASN A 475 6.53 1.42 14.30
N ALA A 476 6.18 1.37 15.59
CA ALA A 476 4.77 1.27 16.01
C ALA A 476 4.53 2.00 17.35
N GLY A 477 3.65 3.00 17.36
CA GLY A 477 3.30 3.80 18.53
C GLY A 477 1.93 3.39 19.12
N ARG A 478 1.76 3.48 20.44
CA ARG A 478 0.46 3.26 21.12
C ARG A 478 -0.27 4.56 21.40
N CYS A 479 -1.54 4.68 21.02
CA CYS A 479 -2.46 5.68 21.56
C CYS A 479 -3.62 4.98 22.26
N ASN A 480 -3.79 5.22 23.55
CA ASN A 480 -4.91 4.65 24.31
C ASN A 480 -6.14 5.57 24.11
N PRO A 481 -7.35 5.06 23.80
CA PRO A 481 -8.57 5.83 24.00
C PRO A 481 -8.70 6.12 25.50
N GLN A 482 -8.71 7.40 25.88
CA GLN A 482 -8.94 7.81 27.26
C GLN A 482 -10.39 7.46 27.63
N THR A 483 -10.59 6.35 28.34
CA THR A 483 -11.86 6.03 28.98
C THR A 483 -12.13 7.01 30.12
N SER A 484 -13.39 7.37 30.33
CA SER A 484 -13.89 8.31 31.34
C SER A 484 -13.75 7.84 32.81
N ALA A 485 -12.79 6.98 33.14
CA ALA A 485 -12.59 6.46 34.48
C ALA A 485 -11.14 6.62 34.94
N GLY A 486 -10.92 7.59 35.85
CA GLY A 486 -9.88 7.56 36.89
C GLY A 486 -8.41 7.59 36.46
N ILE A 487 -7.77 8.75 36.62
CA ILE A 487 -6.32 8.96 36.48
C ILE A 487 -5.58 8.32 37.67
N VAL A 488 -4.61 7.46 37.40
CA VAL A 488 -3.44 7.26 38.29
C VAL A 488 -2.21 7.72 37.51
N ALA A 489 -1.55 8.75 38.01
CA ALA A 489 -0.41 9.38 37.39
C ALA A 489 0.81 8.45 37.38
N ASN A 490 1.49 8.36 36.23
CA ASN A 490 2.91 8.09 36.20
C ASN A 490 3.56 9.16 35.31
N GLU A 491 4.15 10.16 35.97
CA GLU A 491 4.61 11.44 35.41
C GLU A 491 5.93 11.36 34.63
N THR A 492 6.09 10.36 33.75
CA THR A 492 7.31 10.26 32.90
C THR A 492 7.02 10.08 31.40
N ALA A 493 5.76 10.15 30.97
CA ALA A 493 5.37 10.05 29.56
C ALA A 493 5.24 11.43 28.89
N SER A 494 6.31 11.93 28.27
CA SER A 494 6.24 13.06 27.33
C SER A 494 5.91 12.55 25.92
N GLY A 495 4.67 12.76 25.45
CA GLY A 495 4.26 12.39 24.09
C GLY A 495 2.76 12.19 23.84
N CYS A 496 1.95 12.12 24.90
CA CYS A 496 0.51 12.36 24.83
C CYS A 496 0.25 13.63 25.66
N GLY A 497 -0.57 14.56 25.15
CA GLY A 497 -0.79 15.88 25.76
C GLY A 497 -0.95 15.80 27.29
N SER A 498 -0.30 16.74 27.98
CA SER A 498 -0.31 16.76 29.44
C SER A 498 -1.71 17.08 29.97
N ALA A 499 -2.01 16.68 31.20
CA ALA A 499 -3.27 17.05 31.87
C ALA A 499 -3.45 18.59 31.96
N ALA A 500 -2.37 19.36 31.91
CA ALA A 500 -2.40 20.82 31.91
C ALA A 500 -2.98 21.42 30.61
N ASP A 501 -2.83 20.73 29.47
CA ASP A 501 -3.36 21.20 28.17
C ASP A 501 -4.89 21.07 28.07
N ASN A 502 -5.53 20.27 28.95
CA ASN A 502 -6.98 20.03 28.96
C ASN A 502 -7.75 20.99 29.89
N ALA A 503 -7.08 21.70 30.80
CA ALA A 503 -7.74 22.66 31.70
C ALA A 503 -8.21 23.94 30.98
N LEU A 504 -7.61 24.26 29.83
CA LEU A 504 -7.94 25.44 29.01
C LEU A 504 -9.11 25.24 28.04
N LEU A 505 -9.71 24.05 28.01
CA LEU A 505 -10.79 23.68 27.06
C LEU A 505 -12.06 23.19 27.75
N ALA A 506 -12.16 23.28 29.08
CA ALA A 506 -13.42 23.07 29.78
C ALA A 506 -14.39 24.23 29.47
N PRO A 507 -15.68 23.97 29.19
CA PRO A 507 -16.66 25.04 29.06
C PRO A 507 -16.70 25.84 30.36
N ALA A 508 -16.74 27.17 30.26
CA ALA A 508 -16.87 28.04 31.42
C ALA A 508 -18.04 27.57 32.30
N PRO A 509 -17.88 27.48 33.63
CA PRO A 509 -18.97 27.11 34.50
C PRO A 509 -20.12 28.11 34.30
N GLY A 510 -21.30 27.59 33.99
CA GLY A 510 -22.52 28.40 33.88
C GLY A 510 -22.81 29.14 35.20
N PRO A 511 -23.57 30.24 35.15
CA PRO A 511 -23.82 31.04 36.34
C PRO A 511 -24.50 30.19 37.41
N ALA A 512 -23.88 30.12 38.59
CA ALA A 512 -24.41 29.43 39.73
C ALA A 512 -25.75 30.06 40.14
N THR A 513 -26.84 29.30 40.01
CA THR A 513 -28.09 29.60 40.70
C THR A 513 -27.84 29.41 42.20
N ALA A 514 -27.77 30.53 42.93
CA ALA A 514 -27.79 30.52 44.38
C ALA A 514 -29.12 29.95 44.86
N VAL A 515 -29.08 28.76 45.47
CA VAL A 515 -30.15 28.29 46.33
C VAL A 515 -29.74 28.69 47.75
N SER A 516 -30.42 29.71 48.29
CA SER A 516 -30.40 30.01 49.71
C SER A 516 -31.31 29.04 50.45
N ALA A 517 -30.80 28.57 51.59
CA ALA A 517 -31.43 27.89 52.74
C ALA A 517 -32.93 27.54 52.67
#